data_AF-A0AAV3SEZ8-F1
#
_entry.id   AF-A0AAV3SEZ8-F1
#
_cell.length_a   1.000
_cell.length_b   1.000
_cell.length_c   1.000
_cell.angle_alpha   90.00
_cell.angle_beta   90.00
_cell.angle_gamma   90.00
#
_symmetry.space_group_name_H-M   'P 1'
#
loop_
_entity.id
_entity.type
_entity.pdbx_description
1 polymer ?
#
loop_
_entity_poly.entity_id
_entity_poly.type
_entity_poly.pdbx_seq_one_letter_code
_entity_poly.pdbx_strand_id
1 'polypeptide(L)'
;MNKLSKWILIDGNRLLVSVLLAAMAFLITFGATRIGLVTFQPASAVSSMFGSGVVSGLFSVITITLTVNQLVLSRVFGTVEDLTDRLDGTREFRRSVAELTGRATSPNDPAAFLALIGETIGERVEAFAANYDGETTDEIEEYRSAIDSYAERLEGVAGTEDTMAIVSTLVGPAYAQRLTETEAIRRTHDDRSTEELDAVTELLEAVAVARQFFKTIAIQQDLAGLSRRLATLGIPILLVAFYATTIYTTVPSATVAQPLLPVVVSAAIAIVLLPLAILLSYMLRLATIARYTVSVGPFVPPEEQT
;
A
#
# COMPACT_ATOMS: atom_id res chain seq x y z
N MET A 1 -13.59 5.18 -4.41
CA MET A 1 -12.75 6.10 -3.59
C MET A 1 -12.31 7.29 -4.43
N ASN A 2 -12.37 8.53 -3.93
CA ASN A 2 -11.93 9.71 -4.70
C ASN A 2 -10.38 9.76 -4.83
N LYS A 3 -9.86 10.57 -5.78
CA LYS A 3 -8.41 10.63 -6.09
C LYS A 3 -7.56 11.05 -4.88
N LEU A 4 -8.03 11.99 -4.08
CA LEU A 4 -7.29 12.48 -2.90
C LEU A 4 -7.18 11.40 -1.82
N SER A 5 -8.28 10.72 -1.48
CA SER A 5 -8.27 9.63 -0.52
C SER A 5 -7.42 8.46 -1.01
N LYS A 6 -7.47 8.12 -2.30
CA LYS A 6 -6.58 7.09 -2.87
C LYS A 6 -5.11 7.45 -2.70
N TRP A 7 -4.75 8.70 -2.98
CA TRP A 7 -3.37 9.16 -2.80
C TRP A 7 -2.95 9.14 -1.33
N ILE A 8 -3.76 9.68 -0.42
CA ILE A 8 -3.43 9.71 1.01
C ILE A 8 -3.34 8.29 1.58
N LEU A 9 -4.23 7.39 1.20
CA LEU A 9 -4.32 6.07 1.82
C LEU A 9 -3.42 5.02 1.14
N ILE A 10 -3.20 5.08 -0.17
CA ILE A 10 -2.54 4.00 -0.92
C ILE A 10 -1.28 4.50 -1.67
N ASP A 11 -1.44 5.42 -2.61
CA ASP A 11 -0.40 5.68 -3.62
C ASP A 11 0.70 6.64 -3.13
N GLY A 12 0.36 7.58 -2.25
CA GLY A 12 1.26 8.65 -1.81
C GLY A 12 2.45 8.14 -1.02
N ASN A 13 3.58 8.85 -1.14
CA ASN A 13 4.76 8.57 -0.33
C ASN A 13 4.42 8.69 1.17
N ARG A 14 4.59 7.60 1.91
CA ARG A 14 4.21 7.54 3.33
C ARG A 14 4.94 8.56 4.19
N LEU A 15 6.21 8.85 3.86
CA LEU A 15 6.98 9.89 4.55
C LEU A 15 6.38 11.28 4.33
N LEU A 16 5.94 11.57 3.11
CA LEU A 16 5.31 12.84 2.79
C LEU A 16 4.01 13.01 3.58
N VAL A 17 3.17 11.96 3.63
CA VAL A 17 1.95 11.96 4.45
C VAL A 17 2.28 12.20 5.93
N SER A 18 3.31 11.55 6.46
CA SER A 18 3.74 11.76 7.86
C SER A 18 4.28 13.16 8.13
N VAL A 19 5.03 13.74 7.20
CA VAL A 19 5.49 15.13 7.28
C VAL A 19 4.31 16.09 7.22
N LEU A 20 3.30 15.84 6.38
CA LEU A 20 2.08 16.65 6.34
C LEU A 20 1.29 16.57 7.65
N LEU A 21 1.18 15.39 8.26
CA LEU A 21 0.56 15.23 9.58
C LEU A 21 1.34 15.97 10.67
N ALA A 22 2.67 15.91 10.66
CA ALA A 22 3.51 16.66 11.60
C ALA A 22 3.43 18.18 11.37
N ALA A 23 3.40 18.62 10.11
CA ALA A 23 3.20 20.03 9.74
C ALA A 23 1.81 20.53 10.17
N MET A 24 0.78 19.70 10.05
CA MET A 24 -0.55 20.01 10.57
C MET A 24 -0.52 20.19 12.09
N ALA A 25 0.14 19.29 12.82
CA ALA A 25 0.31 19.44 14.27
C ALA A 25 1.09 20.71 14.65
N PHE A 26 2.13 21.06 13.88
CA PHE A 26 2.85 22.33 14.02
C PHE A 26 1.91 23.52 13.84
N LEU A 27 1.16 23.58 12.73
CA LEU A 27 0.28 24.70 12.40
C LEU A 27 -0.85 24.88 13.41
N ILE A 28 -1.45 23.78 13.87
CA ILE A 28 -2.49 23.79 14.90
C ILE A 28 -1.93 24.34 16.20
N THR A 29 -0.78 23.82 16.65
CA THR A 29 -0.15 24.26 17.90
C THR A 29 0.26 25.73 17.82
N PHE A 30 0.97 26.10 16.76
CA PHE A 30 1.46 27.46 16.56
C PHE A 30 0.32 28.47 16.42
N GLY A 31 -0.72 28.11 15.66
CA GLY A 31 -1.94 28.89 15.51
C GLY A 31 -2.62 29.11 16.86
N ALA A 32 -2.83 28.05 17.64
CA ALA A 32 -3.43 28.11 18.98
C ALA A 32 -2.64 29.00 19.95
N THR A 33 -1.30 28.98 19.87
CA THR A 33 -0.46 29.90 20.66
C THR A 33 -0.59 31.34 20.20
N ARG A 34 -0.69 31.59 18.89
CA ARG A 34 -0.82 32.97 18.34
C ARG A 34 -2.13 33.65 18.71
N ILE A 35 -3.23 32.90 18.79
CA ILE A 35 -4.55 33.43 19.20
C ILE A 35 -4.77 33.41 20.71
N GLY A 36 -3.76 33.00 21.49
CA GLY A 36 -3.80 33.02 22.96
C GLY A 36 -4.61 31.88 23.60
N LEU A 37 -5.05 30.87 22.84
CA LEU A 37 -5.75 29.70 23.37
C LEU A 37 -4.83 28.80 24.21
N VAL A 38 -3.55 28.75 23.86
CA VAL A 38 -2.52 27.95 24.56
C VAL A 38 -1.36 28.87 24.89
N THR A 39 -1.00 28.98 26.17
CA THR A 39 0.18 29.74 26.61
C THR A 39 1.23 28.80 27.17
N PHE A 40 2.42 28.83 26.57
CA PHE A 40 3.59 28.10 27.04
C PHE A 40 4.40 28.97 28.01
N GLN A 41 3.95 29.06 29.28
CA GLN A 41 4.70 29.74 30.35
C GLN A 41 5.83 28.84 30.90
N PRO A 42 7.06 29.37 31.09
CA PRO A 42 8.12 28.67 31.80
C PRO A 42 7.62 28.21 33.18
N ALA A 43 7.80 26.92 33.52
CA ALA A 43 7.17 26.19 34.63
C ALA A 43 5.77 25.57 34.40
N SER A 44 5.27 25.50 33.16
CA SER A 44 3.97 24.88 32.85
C SER A 44 3.97 23.34 32.69
N ALA A 45 2.76 22.78 32.60
CA ALA A 45 2.41 21.41 32.21
C ALA A 45 3.19 20.84 30.99
N VAL A 46 3.72 21.69 30.13
CA VAL A 46 4.55 21.30 28.98
C VAL A 46 5.83 20.57 29.38
N SER A 47 6.48 20.98 30.47
CA SER A 47 7.64 20.23 31.02
C SER A 47 7.25 18.81 31.40
N SER A 48 6.10 18.64 32.08
CA SER A 48 5.58 17.33 32.46
C SER A 48 5.20 16.47 31.25
N MET A 49 4.56 17.09 30.24
CA MET A 49 4.21 16.43 28.98
C MET A 49 5.46 15.91 28.25
N PHE A 50 6.49 16.74 28.05
CA PHE A 50 7.71 16.33 27.37
C PHE A 50 8.58 15.37 28.19
N GLY A 51 8.69 15.57 29.50
CA GLY A 51 9.57 14.79 30.36
C GLY A 51 9.06 13.38 30.69
N SER A 52 7.74 13.18 30.77
CA SER A 52 7.16 11.89 31.15
C SER A 52 6.25 11.29 30.08
N GLY A 53 5.28 12.06 29.58
CA GLY A 53 4.27 11.58 28.64
C GLY A 53 4.85 11.24 27.27
N VAL A 54 5.61 12.17 26.70
CA VAL A 54 6.26 12.01 25.38
C VAL A 54 7.29 10.89 25.41
N VAL A 55 8.18 10.88 26.40
CA VAL A 55 9.21 9.84 26.52
C VAL A 55 8.57 8.46 26.65
N SER A 56 7.57 8.30 27.53
CA SER A 56 6.81 7.06 27.68
C SER A 56 6.08 6.64 26.39
N GLY A 57 5.45 7.59 25.69
CA GLY A 57 4.78 7.35 24.41
C GLY A 57 5.76 6.92 23.32
N LEU A 58 6.94 7.54 23.25
CA LEU A 58 7.99 7.17 22.31
C LEU A 58 8.52 5.76 22.58
N PHE A 59 8.78 5.40 23.84
CA PHE A 59 9.14 4.02 24.21
C PHE A 59 8.05 3.03 23.84
N SER A 60 6.78 3.39 24.02
CA SER A 60 5.65 2.55 23.64
C SER A 60 5.60 2.31 22.12
N VAL A 61 5.75 3.37 21.31
CA VAL A 61 5.81 3.27 19.83
C VAL A 61 7.00 2.44 19.37
N ILE A 62 8.18 2.64 19.97
CA ILE A 62 9.39 1.85 19.68
C ILE A 62 9.15 0.37 20.04
N THR A 63 8.53 0.10 21.19
CA THR A 63 8.21 -1.26 21.64
C THR A 63 7.26 -1.95 20.66
N ILE A 64 6.14 -1.30 20.30
CA ILE A 64 5.21 -1.81 19.29
C ILE A 64 5.93 -2.12 17.98
N THR A 65 6.81 -1.20 17.54
CA THR A 65 7.60 -1.38 16.32
C THR A 65 8.50 -2.61 16.39
N LEU A 66 9.20 -2.78 17.52
CA LEU A 66 10.07 -3.93 17.74
C LEU A 66 9.27 -5.24 17.75
N THR A 67 8.12 -5.26 18.43
CA THR A 67 7.21 -6.42 18.44
C THR A 67 6.69 -6.75 17.05
N VAL A 68 6.25 -5.75 16.27
CA VAL A 68 5.81 -5.95 14.89
C VAL A 68 6.95 -6.50 14.04
N ASN A 69 8.16 -5.95 14.17
CA ASN A 69 9.33 -6.46 13.45
C ASN A 69 9.65 -7.91 13.82
N GLN A 70 9.56 -8.28 15.09
CA GLN A 70 9.75 -9.65 15.56
C GLN A 70 8.71 -10.60 14.98
N LEU A 71 7.44 -10.17 14.89
CA LEU A 71 6.35 -10.96 14.29
C LEU A 71 6.44 -11.09 12.76
N VAL A 72 7.03 -10.12 12.07
CA VAL A 72 7.28 -10.21 10.63
C VAL A 72 8.47 -11.14 10.40
N LEU A 73 9.56 -10.94 11.15
CA LEU A 73 10.78 -11.71 11.00
C LEU A 73 10.58 -13.19 11.36
N SER A 74 9.77 -13.50 12.37
CA SER A 74 9.41 -14.89 12.70
C SER A 74 8.68 -15.61 11.56
N ARG A 75 7.94 -14.88 10.71
CA ARG A 75 7.26 -15.44 9.53
C ARG A 75 8.20 -15.65 8.34
N VAL A 76 9.37 -15.01 8.34
CA VAL A 76 10.39 -15.20 7.30
C VAL A 76 11.29 -16.40 7.64
N PHE A 77 11.49 -16.68 8.94
CA PHE A 77 12.16 -17.89 9.43
C PHE A 77 11.21 -19.09 9.41
N GLY A 78 10.82 -19.55 8.23
CA GLY A 78 10.13 -20.83 8.05
C GLY A 78 11.10 -22.02 8.14
N THR A 79 10.55 -23.24 8.15
CA THR A 79 11.38 -24.45 8.01
C THR A 79 11.95 -24.55 6.58
N VAL A 80 12.96 -25.40 6.39
CA VAL A 80 13.50 -25.66 5.04
C VAL A 80 12.44 -26.25 4.11
N GLU A 81 11.52 -27.05 4.64
CA GLU A 81 10.37 -27.61 3.92
C GLU A 81 9.44 -26.49 3.45
N ASP A 82 9.02 -25.58 4.34
CA ASP A 82 8.16 -24.44 3.98
C ASP A 82 8.78 -23.56 2.87
N LEU A 83 10.10 -23.36 2.93
CA LEU A 83 10.84 -22.59 1.93
C LEU A 83 10.90 -23.32 0.58
N THR A 84 11.03 -24.65 0.60
CA THR A 84 11.06 -25.48 -0.60
C THR A 84 9.69 -25.49 -1.28
N ASP A 85 8.62 -25.74 -0.52
CA ASP A 85 7.25 -25.74 -1.03
C ASP A 85 6.86 -24.39 -1.65
N ARG A 86 7.20 -23.29 -0.98
CA ARG A 86 6.91 -21.95 -1.52
C ARG A 86 7.69 -21.66 -2.80
N LEU A 87 8.92 -22.13 -2.87
CA LEU A 87 9.77 -21.95 -4.05
C LEU A 87 9.26 -22.78 -5.23
N ASP A 88 8.84 -24.01 -5.00
CA ASP A 88 8.29 -24.90 -6.02
C ASP A 88 6.94 -24.41 -6.51
N GLY A 89 6.03 -24.00 -5.61
CA GLY A 89 4.76 -23.37 -6.00
C GLY A 89 4.95 -22.10 -6.83
N THR A 90 5.96 -21.27 -6.49
CA THR A 90 6.28 -20.07 -7.30
C THR A 90 6.82 -20.45 -8.68
N ARG A 91 7.64 -21.50 -8.79
CA ARG A 91 8.16 -21.98 -10.07
C ARG A 91 7.07 -22.58 -10.95
N GLU A 92 6.18 -23.36 -10.36
CA GLU A 92 5.03 -23.94 -11.05
C GLU A 92 4.11 -22.84 -11.58
N PHE A 93 3.71 -21.90 -10.73
CA PHE A 93 2.91 -20.75 -11.13
C PHE A 93 3.54 -19.97 -12.30
N ARG A 94 4.85 -19.70 -12.20
CA ARG A 94 5.60 -19.00 -13.26
C ARG A 94 5.70 -19.80 -14.56
N ARG A 95 5.68 -21.13 -14.49
CA ARG A 95 5.68 -22.02 -15.66
C ARG A 95 4.31 -22.03 -16.32
N SER A 96 3.23 -22.15 -15.54
CA SER A 96 1.85 -22.09 -16.05
C SER A 96 1.60 -20.79 -16.80
N VAL A 97 2.02 -19.64 -16.25
CA VAL A 97 1.89 -18.35 -16.96
C VAL A 97 2.76 -18.30 -18.21
N ALA A 98 3.97 -18.88 -18.21
CA ALA A 98 4.81 -18.93 -19.40
C ALA A 98 4.15 -19.75 -20.53
N GLU A 99 3.52 -20.87 -20.18
CA GLU A 99 2.77 -21.72 -21.12
C GLU A 99 1.55 -20.99 -21.71
N LEU A 100 0.72 -20.38 -20.86
CA LEU A 100 -0.45 -19.59 -21.27
C LEU A 100 -0.11 -18.45 -22.24
N THR A 101 1.04 -17.82 -22.01
CA THR A 101 1.52 -16.67 -22.79
C THR A 101 2.39 -17.07 -23.98
N GLY A 102 2.59 -18.38 -24.21
CA GLY A 102 3.42 -18.88 -25.30
C GLY A 102 4.90 -18.49 -25.20
N ARG A 103 5.40 -18.12 -24.01
CA ARG A 103 6.78 -17.70 -23.77
C ARG A 103 7.60 -18.82 -23.15
N ALA A 104 8.90 -18.86 -23.46
CA ALA A 104 9.81 -19.86 -22.88
C ALA A 104 9.97 -19.70 -21.36
N THR A 105 9.90 -18.47 -20.86
CA THR A 105 9.99 -18.13 -19.43
C THR A 105 9.19 -16.87 -19.13
N SER A 106 8.55 -16.82 -17.96
CA SER A 106 7.94 -15.58 -17.45
C SER A 106 8.99 -14.61 -16.89
N PRO A 107 8.78 -13.29 -16.97
CA PRO A 107 9.69 -12.30 -16.40
C PRO A 107 9.94 -12.47 -14.89
N ASN A 108 11.12 -12.07 -14.42
CA ASN A 108 11.42 -12.02 -12.97
C ASN A 108 10.91 -10.75 -12.30
N ASP A 109 10.74 -9.69 -13.09
CA ASP A 109 10.26 -8.40 -12.62
C ASP A 109 8.72 -8.44 -12.46
N PRO A 110 8.17 -8.12 -11.27
CA PRO A 110 6.72 -8.11 -11.02
C PRO A 110 5.90 -7.28 -12.00
N ALA A 111 6.40 -6.11 -12.42
CA ALA A 111 5.69 -5.23 -13.33
C ALA A 111 5.65 -5.82 -14.74
N ALA A 112 6.79 -6.29 -15.24
CA ALA A 112 6.88 -6.98 -16.52
C ALA A 112 6.05 -8.29 -16.55
N PHE A 113 5.95 -8.99 -15.41
CA PHE A 113 5.12 -10.19 -15.29
C PHE A 113 3.63 -9.88 -15.46
N LEU A 114 3.13 -8.82 -14.81
CA LEU A 114 1.73 -8.40 -14.98
C LEU A 114 1.46 -7.79 -16.35
N ALA A 115 2.39 -7.02 -16.88
CA ALA A 115 2.27 -6.45 -18.21
C ALA A 115 2.16 -7.55 -19.28
N LEU A 116 2.95 -8.62 -19.14
CA LEU A 116 2.82 -9.81 -19.99
C LEU A 116 1.43 -10.44 -19.90
N ILE A 117 0.87 -10.60 -18.69
CA ILE A 117 -0.49 -11.15 -18.56
C ILE A 117 -1.52 -10.23 -19.23
N GLY A 118 -1.41 -8.91 -19.06
CA GLY A 118 -2.28 -7.93 -19.72
C GLY A 118 -2.20 -8.03 -21.24
N GLU A 119 -0.99 -7.99 -21.78
CA GLU A 119 -0.70 -8.10 -23.22
C GLU A 119 -1.35 -9.36 -23.81
N THR A 120 -1.13 -10.53 -23.19
CA THR A 120 -1.73 -11.78 -23.67
C THR A 120 -3.25 -11.79 -23.50
N ILE A 121 -3.84 -11.20 -22.44
CA ILE A 121 -5.30 -11.09 -22.34
C ILE A 121 -5.86 -10.32 -23.55
N GLY A 122 -5.24 -9.19 -23.92
CA GLY A 122 -5.64 -8.41 -25.10
C GLY A 122 -5.54 -9.22 -26.40
N GLU A 123 -4.41 -9.89 -26.62
CA GLU A 123 -4.20 -10.76 -27.80
C GLU A 123 -5.27 -11.85 -27.92
N ARG A 124 -5.63 -12.50 -26.80
CA ARG A 124 -6.62 -13.59 -26.76
C ARG A 124 -8.03 -13.07 -27.04
N VAL A 125 -8.38 -11.90 -26.50
CA VAL A 125 -9.69 -11.27 -26.75
C VAL A 125 -9.81 -10.82 -28.20
N GLU A 126 -8.73 -10.31 -28.80
CA GLU A 126 -8.71 -9.96 -30.22
C GLU A 126 -8.84 -11.21 -31.11
N ALA A 127 -8.13 -12.30 -30.78
CA ALA A 127 -8.25 -13.57 -31.46
C ALA A 127 -9.66 -14.18 -31.36
N PHE A 128 -10.28 -14.10 -30.18
CA PHE A 128 -11.69 -14.50 -29.99
C PHE A 128 -12.60 -13.75 -30.97
N ALA A 129 -12.46 -12.43 -31.05
CA ALA A 129 -13.29 -11.63 -31.93
C ALA A 129 -13.04 -11.90 -33.42
N ALA A 130 -11.79 -12.18 -33.81
CA ALA A 130 -11.45 -12.50 -35.19
C ALA A 130 -12.01 -13.87 -35.64
N ASN A 131 -12.15 -14.81 -34.72
CA ASN A 131 -12.68 -16.16 -34.96
C ASN A 131 -14.20 -16.26 -34.73
N TYR A 132 -14.84 -15.18 -34.30
CA TYR A 132 -16.27 -15.15 -34.03
C TYR A 132 -17.07 -15.00 -35.32
N ASP A 133 -17.77 -16.07 -35.73
CA ASP A 133 -18.58 -16.12 -36.95
C ASP A 133 -20.01 -15.55 -36.78
N GLY A 134 -20.38 -15.11 -35.57
CA GLY A 134 -21.72 -14.58 -35.24
C GLY A 134 -21.87 -13.06 -35.42
N GLU A 135 -23.08 -12.55 -35.21
CA GLU A 135 -23.32 -11.10 -35.19
C GLU A 135 -22.79 -10.49 -33.88
N THR A 136 -21.84 -9.56 -33.97
CA THR A 136 -21.31 -8.86 -32.80
C THR A 136 -22.44 -8.09 -32.11
N THR A 137 -22.89 -8.61 -30.98
CA THR A 137 -23.93 -7.99 -30.16
C THR A 137 -23.30 -6.91 -29.27
N ASP A 138 -24.09 -5.91 -28.86
CA ASP A 138 -23.65 -4.86 -27.93
C ASP A 138 -22.99 -5.43 -26.65
N GLU A 139 -23.46 -6.59 -26.15
CA GLU A 139 -22.89 -7.30 -24.99
C GLU A 139 -21.44 -7.75 -25.23
N ILE A 140 -21.11 -8.22 -26.43
CA ILE A 140 -19.75 -8.66 -26.79
C ILE A 140 -18.82 -7.45 -26.90
N GLU A 141 -19.30 -6.36 -27.48
CA GLU A 141 -18.52 -5.13 -27.62
C GLU A 141 -18.25 -4.48 -26.25
N GLU A 142 -19.25 -4.47 -25.36
CA GLU A 142 -19.09 -3.99 -23.98
C GLU A 142 -18.09 -4.85 -23.21
N TYR A 143 -18.19 -6.18 -23.32
CA TYR A 143 -17.22 -7.12 -22.74
C TYR A 143 -15.80 -6.84 -23.24
N ARG A 144 -15.60 -6.74 -24.56
CA ARG A 144 -14.31 -6.45 -25.20
C ARG A 144 -13.72 -5.14 -24.71
N SER A 145 -14.49 -4.06 -24.76
CA SER A 145 -14.03 -2.75 -24.31
C SER A 145 -13.57 -2.78 -22.85
N ALA A 146 -14.29 -3.51 -21.99
CA ALA A 146 -14.02 -3.53 -20.57
C ALA A 146 -12.89 -4.50 -20.17
N ILE A 147 -12.71 -5.62 -20.88
CA ILE A 147 -11.54 -6.51 -20.72
C ILE A 147 -10.27 -5.86 -21.28
N ASP A 148 -10.33 -5.18 -22.42
CA ASP A 148 -9.19 -4.44 -23.01
C ASP A 148 -8.76 -3.30 -22.08
N SER A 149 -9.72 -2.52 -21.57
CA SER A 149 -9.44 -1.48 -20.56
C SER A 149 -8.83 -2.03 -19.26
N TYR A 150 -8.99 -3.34 -18.99
CA TYR A 150 -8.35 -4.02 -17.87
C TYR A 150 -6.96 -4.52 -18.24
N ALA A 151 -6.78 -5.10 -19.43
CA ALA A 151 -5.48 -5.50 -19.99
C ALA A 151 -4.51 -4.30 -20.07
N GLU A 152 -4.94 -3.18 -20.66
CA GLU A 152 -4.16 -1.94 -20.74
C GLU A 152 -3.74 -1.42 -19.35
N ARG A 153 -4.58 -1.63 -18.34
CA ARG A 153 -4.29 -1.23 -16.96
C ARG A 153 -3.20 -2.10 -16.34
N LEU A 154 -3.19 -3.40 -16.64
CA LEU A 154 -2.12 -4.32 -16.24
C LEU A 154 -0.82 -4.02 -16.98
N GLU A 155 -0.89 -3.71 -18.26
CA GLU A 155 0.26 -3.27 -19.06
C GLU A 155 0.85 -1.94 -18.57
N GLY A 156 -0.01 -1.02 -18.13
CA GLY A 156 0.38 0.31 -17.65
C GLY A 156 1.29 0.31 -16.41
N VAL A 157 1.47 -0.83 -15.73
CA VAL A 157 2.48 -0.93 -14.66
C VAL A 157 3.89 -1.20 -15.18
N ALA A 158 4.07 -1.55 -16.47
CA ALA A 158 5.36 -1.87 -17.05
C ALA A 158 6.43 -0.80 -16.75
N GLY A 159 7.59 -1.24 -16.27
CA GLY A 159 8.70 -0.37 -15.91
C GLY A 159 8.59 0.32 -14.55
N THR A 160 7.53 0.06 -13.76
CA THR A 160 7.47 0.52 -12.37
C THR A 160 8.34 -0.36 -11.46
N GLU A 161 9.16 0.27 -10.63
CA GLU A 161 9.90 -0.42 -9.56
C GLU A 161 9.12 -0.42 -8.23
N ASP A 162 7.99 0.31 -8.16
CA ASP A 162 7.18 0.41 -6.94
C ASP A 162 6.18 -0.76 -6.85
N THR A 163 6.48 -1.74 -6.00
CA THR A 163 5.57 -2.87 -5.69
C THR A 163 4.19 -2.40 -5.25
N MET A 164 4.06 -1.23 -4.60
CA MET A 164 2.74 -0.74 -4.24
C MET A 164 1.98 -0.20 -5.44
N ALA A 165 2.65 0.42 -6.42
CA ALA A 165 1.98 0.84 -7.65
C ALA A 165 1.35 -0.39 -8.34
N ILE A 166 2.07 -1.51 -8.38
CA ILE A 166 1.57 -2.81 -8.84
C ILE A 166 0.33 -3.25 -8.04
N VAL A 167 0.41 -3.27 -6.70
CA VAL A 167 -0.72 -3.68 -5.87
C VAL A 167 -1.92 -2.75 -6.06
N SER A 168 -1.71 -1.44 -6.19
CA SER A 168 -2.76 -0.43 -6.41
C SER A 168 -3.53 -0.66 -7.71
N THR A 169 -2.85 -1.16 -8.75
CA THR A 169 -3.45 -1.59 -10.03
C THR A 169 -4.34 -2.83 -9.86
N LEU A 170 -3.93 -3.75 -8.99
CA LEU A 170 -4.63 -5.00 -8.71
C LEU A 170 -5.71 -4.88 -7.61
N VAL A 171 -5.90 -3.70 -7.02
CA VAL A 171 -6.89 -3.46 -5.97
C VAL A 171 -8.27 -3.22 -6.59
N GLY A 172 -9.29 -3.84 -5.99
CA GLY A 172 -10.69 -3.68 -6.36
C GLY A 172 -11.31 -4.95 -6.97
N PRO A 173 -12.54 -4.84 -7.50
CA PRO A 173 -13.33 -5.97 -7.96
C PRO A 173 -13.12 -6.28 -9.44
N ALA A 174 -12.35 -5.46 -10.17
CA ALA A 174 -12.25 -5.52 -11.62
C ALA A 174 -11.90 -6.92 -12.14
N TYR A 175 -10.87 -7.57 -11.58
CA TYR A 175 -10.53 -8.96 -11.92
C TYR A 175 -11.73 -9.91 -11.79
N ALA A 176 -12.43 -9.88 -10.65
CA ALA A 176 -13.53 -10.80 -10.38
C ALA A 176 -14.73 -10.55 -11.31
N GLN A 177 -15.01 -9.28 -11.63
CA GLN A 177 -16.00 -8.88 -12.62
C GLN A 177 -15.60 -9.39 -14.01
N ARG A 178 -14.35 -9.14 -14.44
CA ARG A 178 -13.81 -9.62 -15.72
C ARG A 178 -13.89 -11.15 -15.84
N LEU A 179 -13.60 -11.87 -14.77
CA LEU A 179 -13.68 -13.33 -14.73
C LEU A 179 -15.14 -13.79 -14.90
N THR A 180 -16.06 -13.22 -14.13
CA THR A 180 -17.49 -13.58 -14.19
C THR A 180 -18.07 -13.29 -15.58
N GLU A 181 -17.71 -12.16 -16.18
CA GLU A 181 -18.15 -11.77 -17.53
C GLU A 181 -17.54 -12.69 -18.61
N THR A 182 -16.25 -13.00 -18.52
CA THR A 182 -15.60 -13.95 -19.45
C THR A 182 -16.30 -15.32 -19.40
N GLU A 183 -16.60 -15.82 -18.20
CA GLU A 183 -17.35 -17.06 -18.06
C GLU A 183 -18.79 -16.96 -18.60
N ALA A 184 -19.44 -15.80 -18.47
CA ALA A 184 -20.80 -15.59 -18.99
C ALA A 184 -20.82 -15.63 -20.52
N ILE A 185 -19.89 -14.92 -21.18
CA ILE A 185 -19.70 -14.98 -22.63
C ILE A 185 -19.36 -16.41 -23.05
N ARG A 186 -18.43 -17.09 -22.36
CA ARG A 186 -18.06 -18.47 -22.70
C ARG A 186 -19.28 -19.43 -22.72
N ARG A 187 -20.20 -19.32 -21.76
CA ARG A 187 -21.38 -20.21 -21.67
C ARG A 187 -22.39 -20.03 -22.81
N THR A 188 -22.35 -18.91 -23.53
CA THR A 188 -23.28 -18.61 -24.63
C THR A 188 -22.71 -18.96 -26.01
N HIS A 189 -21.46 -19.42 -26.07
CA HIS A 189 -20.72 -19.69 -27.31
C HIS A 189 -20.33 -21.18 -27.42
N ASP A 190 -20.15 -21.66 -28.65
CA ASP A 190 -19.74 -23.05 -28.95
C ASP A 190 -18.24 -23.29 -28.69
N ASP A 191 -17.86 -24.54 -28.37
CA ASP A 191 -16.50 -24.97 -27.99
C ASP A 191 -15.37 -24.46 -28.91
N ARG A 192 -15.62 -24.30 -30.21
CA ARG A 192 -14.59 -23.83 -31.18
C ARG A 192 -14.22 -22.35 -31.02
N SER A 193 -15.08 -21.56 -30.39
CA SER A 193 -14.86 -20.14 -30.12
C SER A 193 -14.44 -19.88 -28.67
N THR A 194 -14.42 -20.89 -27.79
CA THR A 194 -14.17 -20.69 -26.36
C THR A 194 -12.72 -20.90 -25.95
N GLU A 195 -11.86 -21.52 -26.78
CA GLU A 195 -10.44 -21.75 -26.46
C GLU A 195 -9.73 -20.46 -26.03
N GLU A 196 -9.98 -19.35 -26.73
CA GLU A 196 -9.39 -18.06 -26.39
C GLU A 196 -9.97 -17.48 -25.08
N LEU A 197 -11.27 -17.68 -24.82
CA LEU A 197 -11.93 -17.25 -23.58
C LEU A 197 -11.49 -18.10 -22.37
N ASP A 198 -11.16 -19.37 -22.58
CA ASP A 198 -10.57 -20.26 -21.58
C ASP A 198 -9.18 -19.77 -21.20
N ALA A 199 -8.35 -19.42 -22.19
CA ALA A 199 -7.04 -18.81 -21.93
C ALA A 199 -7.17 -17.47 -21.16
N VAL A 200 -8.14 -16.61 -21.52
CA VAL A 200 -8.42 -15.37 -20.76
C VAL A 200 -8.84 -15.70 -19.32
N THR A 201 -9.67 -16.71 -19.11
CA THR A 201 -10.09 -17.16 -17.78
C THR A 201 -8.88 -17.58 -16.94
N GLU A 202 -8.01 -18.42 -17.48
CA GLU A 202 -6.78 -18.89 -16.79
C GLU A 202 -5.79 -17.74 -16.51
N LEU A 203 -5.65 -16.78 -17.43
CA LEU A 203 -4.83 -15.58 -17.23
C LEU A 203 -5.40 -14.69 -16.13
N LEU A 204 -6.72 -14.50 -16.10
CA LEU A 204 -7.38 -13.77 -15.03
C LEU A 204 -7.13 -14.49 -13.68
N GLU A 205 -7.30 -15.81 -13.60
CA GLU A 205 -6.98 -16.57 -12.39
C GLU A 205 -5.51 -16.38 -11.94
N ALA A 206 -4.59 -16.33 -12.91
CA ALA A 206 -3.19 -16.01 -12.63
C ALA A 206 -3.02 -14.60 -12.04
N VAL A 207 -3.81 -13.61 -12.48
CA VAL A 207 -3.84 -12.28 -11.84
C VAL A 207 -4.31 -12.37 -10.38
N ALA A 208 -5.26 -13.25 -10.05
CA ALA A 208 -5.71 -13.45 -8.68
C ALA A 208 -4.58 -13.93 -7.76
N VAL A 209 -3.80 -14.91 -8.24
CA VAL A 209 -2.64 -15.46 -7.53
C VAL A 209 -1.56 -14.39 -7.40
N ALA A 210 -1.23 -13.70 -8.50
CA ALA A 210 -0.26 -12.61 -8.54
C ALA A 210 -0.63 -11.48 -7.56
N ARG A 211 -1.91 -11.12 -7.48
CA ARG A 211 -2.43 -10.12 -6.52
C ARG A 211 -2.12 -10.50 -5.07
N GLN A 212 -2.35 -11.76 -4.67
CA GLN A 212 -2.05 -12.19 -3.30
C GLN A 212 -0.55 -12.21 -3.01
N PHE A 213 0.26 -12.65 -3.99
CA PHE A 213 1.71 -12.69 -3.88
C PHE A 213 2.30 -11.27 -3.75
N PHE A 214 1.98 -10.37 -4.68
CA PHE A 214 2.49 -8.99 -4.66
C PHE A 214 1.96 -8.18 -3.49
N LYS A 215 0.70 -8.38 -3.07
CA LYS A 215 0.17 -7.82 -1.82
C LYS A 215 1.03 -8.21 -0.63
N THR A 216 1.39 -9.49 -0.53
CA THR A 216 2.22 -10.00 0.57
C THR A 216 3.60 -9.35 0.57
N ILE A 217 4.25 -9.25 -0.59
CA ILE A 217 5.57 -8.60 -0.73
C ILE A 217 5.47 -7.12 -0.36
N ALA A 218 4.51 -6.38 -0.91
CA ALA A 218 4.35 -4.95 -0.66
C ALA A 218 4.13 -4.66 0.84
N ILE A 219 3.29 -5.46 1.51
CA ILE A 219 3.05 -5.34 2.96
C ILE A 219 4.34 -5.61 3.74
N GLN A 220 5.10 -6.65 3.38
CA GLN A 220 6.36 -6.96 4.06
C GLN A 220 7.40 -5.85 3.86
N GLN A 221 7.54 -5.33 2.65
CA GLN A 221 8.44 -4.21 2.33
C GLN A 221 8.06 -2.95 3.11
N ASP A 222 6.77 -2.61 3.19
CA ASP A 222 6.28 -1.46 3.95
C ASP A 222 6.53 -1.61 5.44
N LEU A 223 6.29 -2.79 6.02
CA LEU A 223 6.55 -3.07 7.44
C LEU A 223 8.05 -3.03 7.76
N ALA A 224 8.90 -3.60 6.91
CA ALA A 224 10.36 -3.53 7.07
C ALA A 224 10.84 -2.07 6.98
N GLY A 225 10.32 -1.30 6.02
CA GLY A 225 10.61 0.11 5.86
C GLY A 225 10.13 0.96 7.04
N LEU A 226 8.95 0.66 7.58
CA LEU A 226 8.42 1.29 8.80
C LEU A 226 9.34 1.04 9.98
N SER A 227 9.71 -0.21 10.22
CA SER A 227 10.61 -0.60 11.31
C SER A 227 11.95 0.10 11.23
N ARG A 228 12.58 0.08 10.04
CA ARG A 228 13.86 0.77 9.80
C ARG A 228 13.76 2.27 10.11
N ARG A 229 12.72 2.95 9.62
CA ARG A 229 12.54 4.39 9.84
C ARG A 229 12.35 4.72 11.33
N LEU A 230 11.47 3.99 12.01
CA LEU A 230 11.22 4.21 13.44
C LEU A 230 12.46 3.91 14.29
N ALA A 231 13.23 2.88 13.96
CA ALA A 231 14.51 2.60 14.61
C ALA A 231 15.53 3.74 14.39
N THR A 232 15.64 4.25 13.16
CA THR A 232 16.58 5.34 12.85
C THR A 232 16.18 6.68 13.48
N LEU A 233 14.88 6.93 13.65
CA LEU A 233 14.36 8.20 14.19
C LEU A 233 14.22 8.19 15.72
N GLY A 234 14.18 7.02 16.36
CA GLY A 234 13.97 6.90 17.80
C GLY A 234 14.96 7.70 18.63
N ILE A 235 16.27 7.53 18.40
CA ILE A 235 17.32 8.24 19.15
C ILE A 235 17.27 9.77 18.91
N PRO A 236 17.27 10.28 17.65
CA PRO A 236 17.15 11.71 17.40
C PRO A 236 15.95 12.36 18.08
N ILE A 237 14.80 11.70 18.09
CA ILE A 237 13.56 12.25 18.65
C ILE A 237 13.57 12.25 20.18
N LEU A 238 14.17 11.23 20.81
CA LEU A 238 14.41 11.24 22.25
C LEU A 238 15.34 12.39 22.67
N LEU A 239 16.38 12.68 21.89
CA LEU A 239 17.25 13.83 22.13
C LEU A 239 16.47 15.14 22.00
N VAL A 240 15.62 15.29 20.98
CA VAL A 240 14.76 16.48 20.84
C VAL A 240 13.82 16.64 22.04
N ALA A 241 13.18 15.56 22.51
CA ALA A 241 12.34 15.61 23.70
C ALA A 241 13.13 16.00 24.96
N PHE A 242 14.34 15.46 25.13
CA PHE A 242 15.24 15.81 26.23
C PHE A 242 15.61 17.30 26.21
N TYR A 243 16.14 17.80 25.09
CA TYR A 243 16.53 19.21 24.96
C TYR A 243 15.34 20.17 25.05
N ALA A 244 14.19 19.82 24.47
CA ALA A 244 12.96 20.60 24.60
C ALA A 244 12.53 20.72 26.08
N THR A 245 12.66 19.64 26.85
CA THR A 245 12.39 19.66 28.29
C THR A 245 13.38 20.57 29.02
N THR A 246 14.69 20.43 28.78
CA THR A 246 15.73 21.25 29.43
C THR A 246 15.59 22.74 29.13
N ILE A 247 15.29 23.11 27.88
CA ILE A 247 15.07 24.51 27.48
C ILE A 247 13.89 25.12 28.24
N TYR A 248 12.89 24.30 28.59
CA TYR A 248 11.65 24.77 29.19
C TYR A 248 11.63 24.74 30.73
N THR A 249 12.42 23.86 31.36
CA THR A 249 12.50 23.73 32.83
C THR A 249 13.49 24.68 33.47
N THR A 250 14.53 25.11 32.74
CA THR A 250 15.58 25.97 33.30
C THR A 250 15.16 27.44 33.19
N VAL A 251 15.06 28.13 34.34
CA VAL A 251 14.55 29.52 34.52
C VAL A 251 15.35 30.57 33.70
N PRO A 252 14.79 31.79 33.49
CA PRO A 252 14.68 32.46 32.20
C PRO A 252 16.02 33.05 31.74
N SER A 253 16.94 32.23 31.24
CA SER A 253 18.24 32.73 30.81
C SER A 253 18.78 31.97 29.60
N ALA A 254 18.59 32.63 28.45
CA ALA A 254 19.64 32.86 27.45
C ALA A 254 19.89 31.86 26.30
N THR A 255 19.03 30.89 25.99
CA THR A 255 19.23 30.07 24.75
C THR A 255 18.28 30.39 23.60
N VAL A 256 17.03 30.81 23.84
CA VAL A 256 16.05 31.13 22.78
C VAL A 256 15.36 32.46 23.07
N ALA A 257 15.32 33.37 22.09
CA ALA A 257 14.62 34.64 22.22
C ALA A 257 13.11 34.42 22.46
N GLN A 258 12.51 35.14 23.42
CA GLN A 258 11.08 35.01 23.75
C GLN A 258 10.11 35.00 22.56
N PRO A 259 10.25 35.84 21.51
CA PRO A 259 9.33 35.79 20.37
C PRO A 259 9.41 34.50 19.56
N LEU A 260 10.50 33.73 19.68
CA LEU A 260 10.69 32.46 18.97
C LEU A 260 10.17 31.25 19.76
N LEU A 261 9.88 31.38 21.05
CA LEU A 261 9.43 30.26 21.89
C LEU A 261 8.19 29.52 21.33
N PRO A 262 7.12 30.21 20.86
CA PRO A 262 5.97 29.51 20.26
C PRO A 262 6.34 28.65 19.05
N VAL A 263 7.27 29.14 18.22
CA VAL A 263 7.74 28.43 17.02
C VAL A 263 8.54 27.19 17.43
N VAL A 264 9.48 27.35 18.36
CA VAL A 264 10.36 26.26 18.83
C VAL A 264 9.56 25.15 19.50
N VAL A 265 8.61 25.50 20.38
CA VAL A 265 7.76 24.51 21.06
C VAL A 265 6.87 23.79 20.05
N SER A 266 6.22 24.52 19.13
CA SER A 266 5.39 23.90 18.09
C SER A 266 6.20 22.96 17.19
N ALA A 267 7.44 23.33 16.87
CA ALA A 267 8.35 22.48 16.10
C ALA A 267 8.76 21.23 16.88
N ALA A 268 9.09 21.36 18.17
CA ALA A 268 9.41 20.24 19.03
C ALA A 268 8.24 19.24 19.14
N ILE A 269 7.01 19.73 19.30
CA ILE A 269 5.79 18.88 19.30
C ILE A 269 5.66 18.14 17.96
N ALA A 270 5.80 18.85 16.84
CA ALA A 270 5.69 18.24 15.52
C ALA A 270 6.76 17.14 15.30
N ILE A 271 8.01 17.39 15.71
CA ILE A 271 9.10 16.41 15.62
C ILE A 271 8.82 15.19 16.50
N VAL A 272 8.35 15.41 17.73
CA VAL A 272 8.00 14.33 18.66
C VAL A 272 6.85 13.47 18.14
N LEU A 273 5.90 14.05 17.41
CA LEU A 273 4.78 13.32 16.82
C LEU A 273 5.12 12.59 15.52
N LEU A 274 6.29 12.82 14.91
CA LEU A 274 6.70 12.15 13.66
C LEU A 274 6.63 10.62 13.72
N PRO A 275 7.10 9.92 14.77
CA PRO A 275 7.05 8.46 14.83
C PRO A 275 5.61 7.95 14.80
N LEU A 276 4.71 8.63 15.51
CA LEU A 276 3.29 8.33 15.51
C LEU A 276 2.66 8.62 14.13
N ALA A 277 3.02 9.74 13.50
CA ALA A 277 2.55 10.08 12.16
C ALA A 277 3.05 9.10 11.09
N ILE A 278 4.27 8.57 11.23
CA ILE A 278 4.82 7.49 10.40
C ILE A 278 4.02 6.22 10.63
N LEU A 279 3.89 5.79 11.89
CA LEU A 279 3.12 4.59 12.23
C LEU A 279 1.69 4.67 11.66
N LEU A 280 0.99 5.78 11.89
CA LEU A 280 -0.39 5.96 11.42
C LEU A 280 -0.49 5.95 9.90
N SER A 281 0.41 6.63 9.19
CA SER A 281 0.46 6.67 7.71
C SER A 281 0.63 5.27 7.10
N TYR A 282 1.46 4.43 7.71
CA TYR A 282 1.66 3.03 7.31
C TYR A 282 0.49 2.13 7.70
N MET A 283 -0.04 2.27 8.91
CA MET A 283 -1.17 1.47 9.39
C MET A 283 -2.44 1.74 8.59
N LEU A 284 -2.72 2.99 8.24
CA LEU A 284 -3.85 3.35 7.38
C LEU A 284 -3.73 2.73 6.00
N ARG A 285 -2.53 2.71 5.41
CA ARG A 285 -2.27 2.05 4.11
C ARG A 285 -2.49 0.55 4.21
N LEU A 286 -1.93 -0.10 5.23
CA LEU A 286 -2.10 -1.52 5.45
C LEU A 286 -3.57 -1.91 5.67
N ALA A 287 -4.29 -1.15 6.51
CA ALA A 287 -5.71 -1.36 6.76
C ALA A 287 -6.55 -1.17 5.50
N THR A 288 -6.21 -0.16 4.69
CA THR A 288 -6.90 0.11 3.41
C THR A 288 -6.64 -1.02 2.42
N ILE A 289 -5.39 -1.44 2.22
CA ILE A 289 -5.05 -2.56 1.35
C ILE A 289 -5.76 -3.82 1.82
N ALA A 290 -5.67 -4.14 3.12
CA ALA A 290 -6.34 -5.30 3.69
C ALA A 290 -7.84 -5.26 3.37
N ARG A 291 -8.51 -4.13 3.63
CA ARG A 291 -9.95 -3.91 3.36
C ARG A 291 -10.32 -4.09 1.88
N TYR A 292 -9.55 -3.51 0.96
CA TYR A 292 -9.83 -3.57 -0.48
C TYR A 292 -9.22 -4.79 -1.18
N THR A 293 -8.69 -5.74 -0.43
CA THR A 293 -8.17 -7.03 -0.93
C THR A 293 -8.67 -8.21 -0.10
N VAL A 294 -9.79 -8.05 0.63
CA VAL A 294 -10.45 -9.13 1.39
C VAL A 294 -11.11 -10.15 0.45
N SER A 295 -11.40 -9.81 -0.81
CA SER A 295 -12.04 -10.75 -1.75
C SER A 295 -11.13 -11.97 -2.00
N VAL A 296 -11.61 -13.13 -1.57
CA VAL A 296 -11.09 -14.44 -1.97
C VAL A 296 -12.14 -15.04 -2.91
N GLY A 297 -11.82 -15.14 -4.21
CA GLY A 297 -12.75 -15.63 -5.23
C GLY A 297 -13.75 -14.57 -5.76
N PRO A 298 -14.89 -14.98 -6.34
CA PRO A 298 -15.84 -14.09 -7.02
C PRO A 298 -16.67 -13.21 -6.08
N PHE A 299 -16.44 -13.28 -4.76
CA PHE A 299 -17.19 -12.48 -3.78
C PHE A 299 -16.62 -11.07 -3.67
N VAL A 300 -17.34 -10.11 -4.26
CA VAL A 300 -17.05 -8.68 -4.17
C VAL A 300 -17.56 -8.14 -2.81
N PRO A 301 -16.74 -7.40 -2.05
CA PRO A 301 -17.18 -6.79 -0.79
C PRO A 301 -18.39 -5.84 -0.97
N PRO A 302 -19.29 -5.71 0.02
CA PRO A 302 -20.56 -4.99 -0.12
C PRO A 302 -20.46 -3.51 -0.57
N GLU A 303 -19.35 -2.84 -0.28
CA GLU A 303 -19.18 -1.41 -0.55
C GLU A 303 -18.70 -1.09 -1.98
N GLU A 304 -18.44 -2.11 -2.80
CA GLU A 304 -18.06 -1.96 -4.21
C GLU A 304 -19.20 -2.32 -5.18
N GLN A 305 -20.42 -2.53 -4.66
CA GLN A 305 -21.63 -2.81 -5.45
C GLN A 305 -22.37 -1.53 -5.91
N THR A 306 -21.83 -0.35 -5.61
CA THR A 306 -22.43 0.96 -5.93
C THR A 306 -21.55 1.80 -6.84
#